data_AF-A0A1V9HH38-F1
#
_entry.id   AF-A0A1V9HH38-F1
#
_cell.length_a   1.000
_cell.length_b   1.000
_cell.length_c   1.000
_cell.angle_alpha   90.00
_cell.angle_beta   90.00
_cell.angle_gamma   90.00
#
_symmetry.space_group_name_H-M   'P 1'
#
loop_
_entity.id
_entity.type
_entity.pdbx_description
1 polymer ?
#
loop_
_entity_poly.entity_id
_entity_poly.type
_entity_poly.pdbx_seq_one_letter_code
_entity_poly.pdbx_strand_id
1 'polypeptide(L)'
;MSQPSAAIKERVLREMATAIANNDWQATYDLFSLAQSIPDLEQKVDLFNRLLVLSGHELHQEVTREIQLLRSPSSVTYIRQVLANGFQMFQYTCSEPGVIAKWFSHALADIDTPQSIAVIEEFAKCSDPEIAEEMTYRLRRINA
;
A
#
# COMPACT_ATOMS: atom_id res chain seq x y z
N MET A 1 -3.68 28.22 9.09
CA MET A 1 -3.97 28.36 7.64
C MET A 1 -3.71 27.00 7.02
N SER A 2 -4.72 26.32 6.50
CA SER A 2 -4.53 25.00 5.87
C SER A 2 -3.71 25.17 4.59
N GLN A 3 -2.63 24.41 4.47
CA GLN A 3 -1.75 24.43 3.29
C GLN A 3 -2.53 23.96 2.04
N PRO A 4 -2.30 24.54 0.85
CA PRO A 4 -2.97 24.15 -0.39
C PRO A 4 -2.89 22.64 -0.69
N SER A 5 -1.80 21.98 -0.29
CA SER A 5 -1.57 20.54 -0.45
C SER A 5 -2.56 19.68 0.35
N ALA A 6 -2.91 20.08 1.57
CA ALA A 6 -3.87 19.36 2.40
C ALA A 6 -5.29 19.37 1.81
N ALA A 7 -5.68 20.49 1.18
CA ALA A 7 -6.96 20.58 0.48
C ALA A 7 -7.03 19.68 -0.76
N ILE A 8 -5.91 19.53 -1.48
CA ILE A 8 -5.81 18.63 -2.64
C ILE A 8 -5.94 17.18 -2.21
N LYS A 9 -5.20 16.74 -1.18
CA LYS A 9 -5.30 15.37 -0.66
C LYS A 9 -6.74 15.00 -0.29
N GLU A 10 -7.39 15.82 0.51
CA GLU A 10 -8.76 15.56 0.96
C GLU A 10 -9.75 15.56 -0.21
N ARG A 11 -9.50 16.37 -1.25
CA ARG A 11 -10.27 16.33 -2.49
C ARG A 11 -10.08 15.00 -3.23
N VAL A 12 -8.84 14.56 -3.43
CA VAL A 12 -8.54 13.30 -4.12
C VAL A 12 -9.21 12.12 -3.43
N LEU A 13 -9.14 12.03 -2.10
CA LEU A 13 -9.75 10.94 -1.35
C LEU A 13 -11.27 10.91 -1.49
N ARG A 14 -11.93 12.08 -1.42
CA ARG A 14 -13.39 12.17 -1.61
C ARG A 14 -13.79 11.82 -3.05
N GLU A 15 -13.07 12.34 -4.03
CA GLU A 15 -13.36 12.06 -5.44
C GLU A 15 -13.07 10.59 -5.79
N MET A 16 -12.06 9.96 -5.17
CA MET A 16 -11.77 8.54 -5.34
C MET A 16 -12.93 7.68 -4.83
N ALA A 17 -13.47 7.99 -3.64
CA ALA A 17 -14.64 7.29 -3.11
C ALA A 17 -15.87 7.44 -4.02
N THR A 18 -16.10 8.62 -4.60
CA THR A 18 -17.17 8.85 -5.57
C THR A 18 -16.95 8.06 -6.85
N ALA A 19 -15.73 8.04 -7.40
CA ALA A 19 -15.39 7.29 -8.60
C ALA A 19 -15.60 5.78 -8.40
N ILE A 20 -15.15 5.24 -7.26
CA ILE A 20 -15.38 3.84 -6.86
C ILE A 20 -16.88 3.53 -6.79
N ALA A 21 -17.67 4.37 -6.12
CA ALA A 21 -19.11 4.16 -5.98
C ALA A 21 -19.85 4.14 -7.33
N ASN A 22 -19.31 4.86 -8.33
CA ASN A 22 -19.86 4.92 -9.68
C ASN A 22 -19.26 3.88 -10.64
N ASN A 23 -18.33 3.03 -10.18
CA ASN A 23 -17.51 2.15 -11.04
C ASN A 23 -16.81 2.90 -12.18
N ASP A 24 -16.42 4.16 -11.94
CA ASP A 24 -15.75 5.01 -12.92
C ASP A 24 -14.24 4.78 -12.86
N TRP A 25 -13.80 3.73 -13.55
CA TRP A 25 -12.38 3.35 -13.57
C TRP A 25 -11.51 4.49 -14.12
N GLN A 26 -11.95 5.21 -15.16
CA GLN A 26 -11.16 6.31 -15.73
C GLN A 26 -10.91 7.40 -14.68
N ALA A 27 -11.95 7.80 -13.93
CA ALA A 27 -11.80 8.75 -12.84
C ALA A 27 -10.83 8.25 -11.76
N THR A 28 -10.85 6.95 -11.41
CA THR A 28 -9.88 6.41 -10.44
C THR A 28 -8.42 6.54 -10.92
N TYR A 29 -8.14 6.28 -12.20
CA TYR A 29 -6.80 6.41 -12.79
C TYR A 29 -6.36 7.89 -12.88
N ASP A 30 -7.26 8.79 -13.26
CA ASP A 30 -6.98 10.22 -13.34
C ASP A 30 -6.65 10.79 -11.95
N LEU A 31 -7.40 10.37 -10.92
CA LEU A 31 -7.17 10.77 -9.54
C LEU A 31 -5.88 10.20 -8.95
N PHE A 32 -5.51 8.97 -9.32
CA PHE A 32 -4.22 8.39 -8.96
C PHE A 32 -3.06 9.17 -9.60
N SER A 33 -3.19 9.54 -10.88
CA SER A 33 -2.20 10.36 -11.57
C SER A 33 -2.04 11.73 -10.91
N LEU A 34 -3.16 12.35 -10.49
CA LEU A 34 -3.15 13.58 -9.70
C LEU A 34 -2.44 13.39 -8.36
N ALA A 35 -2.70 12.29 -7.65
CA ALA A 35 -2.02 11.96 -6.40
C ALA A 35 -0.49 11.84 -6.56
N GLN A 36 -0.03 11.24 -7.66
CA GLN A 36 1.40 11.15 -7.97
C GLN A 36 2.07 12.53 -8.14
N SER A 37 1.31 13.55 -8.57
CA SER A 37 1.81 14.91 -8.78
C SER A 37 1.84 15.80 -7.54
N ILE A 38 1.37 15.33 -6.38
CA ILE A 38 1.38 16.12 -5.15
C ILE A 38 2.84 16.44 -4.75
N PRO A 39 3.23 17.73 -4.64
CA PRO A 39 4.62 18.10 -4.37
C PRO A 39 5.00 17.93 -2.89
N ASP A 40 4.02 18.01 -1.99
CA ASP A 40 4.21 17.86 -0.56
C ASP A 40 4.35 16.37 -0.21
N LEU A 41 5.56 15.97 0.19
CA LEU A 41 5.90 14.57 0.43
C LEU A 41 5.07 13.96 1.56
N GLU A 42 4.82 14.70 2.64
CA GLU A 42 4.06 14.21 3.79
C GLU A 42 2.59 13.98 3.40
N GLN A 43 1.99 14.93 2.67
CA GLN A 43 0.63 14.75 2.15
C GLN A 43 0.55 13.62 1.12
N LYS A 44 1.57 13.47 0.26
CA LYS A 44 1.64 12.39 -0.74
C LYS A 44 1.72 11.02 -0.05
N VAL A 45 2.55 10.87 0.97
CA VAL A 45 2.65 9.65 1.80
C VAL A 45 1.32 9.34 2.49
N ASP A 46 0.71 10.30 3.18
CA ASP A 46 -0.57 10.09 3.87
C ASP A 46 -1.66 9.67 2.87
N LEU A 47 -1.69 10.30 1.69
CA LEU A 47 -2.63 9.94 0.64
C LEU A 47 -2.47 8.48 0.20
N PHE A 48 -1.26 8.04 -0.17
CA PHE A 48 -1.07 6.66 -0.63
C PHE A 48 -1.30 5.63 0.46
N ASN A 49 -0.98 5.94 1.71
CA ASN A 49 -1.33 5.08 2.85
C ASN A 49 -2.85 4.89 2.97
N ARG A 50 -3.64 5.95 2.75
CA ARG A 50 -5.10 5.87 2.76
C ARG A 50 -5.66 5.14 1.53
N LEU A 51 -5.08 5.34 0.35
CA LEU A 51 -5.47 4.56 -0.84
C LEU A 51 -5.14 3.08 -0.69
N LEU A 52 -4.05 2.72 -0.01
CA LEU A 52 -3.68 1.32 0.18
C LEU A 52 -4.76 0.51 0.92
N VAL A 53 -5.49 1.15 1.82
CA VAL A 53 -6.56 0.52 2.62
C VAL A 53 -7.96 0.84 2.11
N LEU A 54 -8.09 1.56 0.98
CA LEU A 54 -9.37 1.92 0.37
C LEU A 54 -9.79 0.84 -0.62
N SER A 55 -10.75 0.00 -0.22
CA SER A 55 -11.31 -1.03 -1.11
C SER A 55 -12.12 -0.45 -2.27
N GLY A 56 -12.21 -1.18 -3.38
CA GLY A 56 -13.10 -0.88 -4.50
C GLY A 56 -12.43 -0.24 -5.71
N HIS A 57 -11.13 0.01 -5.65
CA HIS A 57 -10.32 0.34 -6.83
C HIS A 57 -9.30 -0.77 -7.14
N GLU A 58 -8.80 -0.81 -8.37
CA GLU A 58 -7.88 -1.87 -8.82
C GLU A 58 -6.39 -1.49 -8.72
N LEU A 59 -6.09 -0.28 -8.25
CA LEU A 59 -4.76 0.35 -8.29
C LEU A 59 -3.81 -0.04 -7.14
N HIS A 60 -4.11 -1.08 -6.38
CA HIS A 60 -3.35 -1.35 -5.15
C HIS A 60 -1.90 -1.75 -5.38
N GLN A 61 -1.59 -2.37 -6.53
CA GLN A 61 -0.21 -2.71 -6.87
C GLN A 61 0.60 -1.44 -7.16
N GLU A 62 0.02 -0.49 -7.90
CA GLU A 62 0.59 0.82 -8.20
C GLU A 62 0.74 1.66 -6.94
N VAL A 63 -0.27 1.67 -6.05
CA VAL A 63 -0.20 2.32 -4.74
C VAL A 63 0.93 1.72 -3.90
N THR A 64 1.06 0.40 -3.88
CA THR A 64 2.15 -0.28 -3.15
C THR A 64 3.51 0.09 -3.73
N ARG A 65 3.61 0.25 -5.05
CA ARG A 65 4.84 0.71 -5.71
C ARG A 65 5.18 2.14 -5.33
N GLU A 66 4.23 3.06 -5.28
CA GLU A 66 4.47 4.43 -4.80
C GLU A 66 4.96 4.43 -3.35
N ILE A 67 4.33 3.64 -2.47
CA ILE A 67 4.77 3.48 -1.07
C ILE A 67 6.21 2.95 -0.99
N GLN A 68 6.54 1.93 -1.78
CA GLN A 68 7.90 1.37 -1.84
C GLN A 68 8.92 2.44 -2.25
N LEU A 69 8.60 3.32 -3.19
CA LEU A 69 9.49 4.39 -3.65
C LEU A 69 9.63 5.51 -2.61
N LEU A 70 8.54 5.84 -1.92
CA LEU A 70 8.50 6.90 -0.90
C LEU A 70 9.20 6.48 0.40
N ARG A 71 9.27 5.18 0.71
CA ARG A 71 9.99 4.60 1.86
C ARG A 71 9.65 5.24 3.21
N SER A 72 8.42 5.70 3.36
CA SER A 72 8.00 6.32 4.62
C SER A 72 7.82 5.26 5.71
N PRO A 73 8.41 5.45 6.91
CA PRO A 73 8.15 4.58 8.06
C PRO A 73 6.67 4.54 8.45
N SER A 74 5.90 5.61 8.18
CA SER A 74 4.47 5.65 8.50
C SER A 74 3.65 4.63 7.71
N SER A 75 4.15 4.17 6.55
CA SER A 75 3.48 3.19 5.69
C SER A 75 3.47 1.78 6.27
N VAL A 76 4.38 1.47 7.21
CA VAL A 76 4.50 0.14 7.83
C VAL A 76 3.20 -0.29 8.51
N THR A 77 2.54 0.62 9.23
CA THR A 77 1.26 0.34 9.90
C THR A 77 0.16 -0.05 8.91
N TYR A 78 0.10 0.61 7.76
CA TYR A 78 -0.92 0.36 6.74
C TYR A 78 -0.64 -0.96 6.01
N ILE A 79 0.62 -1.23 5.67
CA ILE A 79 1.02 -2.52 5.08
C ILE A 79 0.69 -3.67 6.05
N ARG A 80 1.01 -3.51 7.34
CA ARG A 80 0.68 -4.50 8.38
C ARG A 80 -0.82 -4.77 8.45
N GLN A 81 -1.65 -3.73 8.40
CA GLN A 81 -3.11 -3.86 8.37
C GLN A 81 -3.59 -4.67 7.16
N VAL A 82 -3.03 -4.41 5.98
CA VAL A 82 -3.38 -5.15 4.77
C VAL A 82 -3.03 -6.64 4.88
N LEU A 83 -1.82 -6.96 5.34
CA LEU A 83 -1.36 -8.33 5.57
C LEU A 83 -2.25 -9.06 6.60
N ALA A 84 -2.63 -8.38 7.68
CA ALA A 84 -3.48 -8.95 8.74
C ALA A 84 -4.91 -9.26 8.26
N ASN A 85 -5.42 -8.54 7.25
CA ASN A 85 -6.77 -8.71 6.72
C ASN A 85 -6.90 -9.84 5.68
N GLY A 86 -5.82 -10.59 5.39
CA GLY A 86 -5.88 -11.78 4.54
C GLY A 86 -6.29 -11.51 3.10
N PHE A 87 -5.96 -10.32 2.58
CA PHE A 87 -6.09 -9.94 1.17
C PHE A 87 -7.50 -10.01 0.54
N GLN A 88 -8.57 -10.09 1.32
CA GLN A 88 -9.94 -10.18 0.78
C GLN A 88 -10.29 -9.03 -0.19
N MET A 89 -9.76 -7.82 0.05
CA MET A 89 -9.99 -6.65 -0.81
C MET A 89 -9.29 -6.72 -2.18
N PHE A 90 -8.41 -7.70 -2.42
CA PHE A 90 -7.68 -7.87 -3.67
C PHE A 90 -8.19 -9.01 -4.54
N GLN A 91 -9.39 -9.56 -4.27
CA GLN A 91 -9.96 -10.64 -5.09
C GLN A 91 -10.03 -10.32 -6.59
N TYR A 92 -10.15 -9.05 -6.95
CA TYR A 92 -10.13 -8.58 -8.35
C TYR A 92 -8.83 -8.93 -9.09
N THR A 93 -7.73 -9.14 -8.36
CA THR A 93 -6.43 -9.48 -8.96
C THR A 93 -6.37 -10.93 -9.45
N CYS A 94 -7.31 -11.79 -9.02
CA CYS A 94 -7.26 -13.24 -9.21
C CYS A 94 -5.90 -13.86 -8.87
N SER A 95 -5.17 -13.23 -7.94
CA SER A 95 -3.81 -13.60 -7.56
C SER A 95 -3.80 -14.36 -6.25
N GLU A 96 -2.90 -15.33 -6.16
CA GLU A 96 -2.69 -16.08 -4.92
C GLU A 96 -2.06 -15.19 -3.83
N PRO A 97 -2.30 -15.48 -2.54
CA PRO A 97 -1.79 -14.69 -1.42
C PRO A 97 -0.29 -14.41 -1.48
N GLY A 98 0.54 -15.38 -1.91
CA GLY A 98 1.98 -15.19 -2.04
C GLY A 98 2.36 -14.10 -3.05
N VAL A 99 1.65 -14.02 -4.17
CA VAL A 99 1.90 -12.99 -5.20
C VAL A 99 1.65 -11.59 -4.64
N ILE A 100 0.58 -11.42 -3.87
CA ILE A 100 0.22 -10.15 -3.24
C ILE A 100 1.20 -9.83 -2.09
N ALA A 101 1.50 -10.83 -1.24
CA ALA A 101 2.46 -10.70 -0.15
C ALA A 101 3.84 -10.27 -0.64
N LYS A 102 4.25 -10.73 -1.83
CA LYS A 102 5.52 -10.33 -2.45
C LYS A 102 5.61 -8.81 -2.61
N TRP A 103 4.54 -8.13 -3.03
CA TRP A 103 4.52 -6.66 -3.20
C TRP A 103 4.88 -5.97 -1.89
N PHE A 104 4.23 -6.40 -0.81
CA PHE A 104 4.45 -5.87 0.54
C PHE A 104 5.81 -6.25 1.12
N SER A 105 6.33 -7.46 0.83
CA SER A 105 7.66 -7.88 1.26
C SER A 105 8.75 -6.97 0.67
N HIS A 106 8.60 -6.57 -0.59
CA HIS A 106 9.50 -5.64 -1.26
C HIS A 106 9.38 -4.23 -0.67
N ALA A 107 8.16 -3.74 -0.46
CA ALA A 107 7.93 -2.42 0.14
C ALA A 107 8.50 -2.31 1.56
N LEU A 108 8.27 -3.30 2.42
CA LEU A 108 8.78 -3.31 3.80
C LEU A 108 10.31 -3.35 3.86
N ALA A 109 10.94 -4.11 2.95
CA ALA A 109 12.38 -4.20 2.86
C ALA A 109 13.02 -2.89 2.36
N ASP A 110 12.38 -2.21 1.42
CA ASP A 110 12.86 -0.92 0.93
C ASP A 110 12.65 0.23 1.93
N ILE A 111 11.64 0.13 2.83
CA ILE A 111 11.46 1.06 3.95
C ILE A 111 12.59 0.93 4.98
N ASP A 112 13.12 -0.28 5.18
CA ASP A 112 14.32 -0.59 5.98
C ASP A 112 14.37 0.09 7.37
N THR A 113 13.35 -0.16 8.18
CA THR A 113 13.28 0.28 9.59
C THR A 113 13.13 -0.92 10.51
N PRO A 114 13.53 -0.82 11.80
CA PRO A 114 13.28 -1.90 12.76
C PRO A 114 11.81 -2.35 12.80
N GLN A 115 10.88 -1.41 12.64
CA GLN A 115 9.45 -1.69 12.57
C GLN A 115 9.06 -2.44 11.29
N SER A 116 9.61 -2.08 10.12
CA SER A 116 9.32 -2.79 8.88
C SER A 116 9.89 -4.20 8.89
N ILE A 117 11.10 -4.39 9.42
CA ILE A 117 11.71 -5.72 9.62
C ILE A 117 10.87 -6.56 10.58
N ALA A 118 10.41 -5.98 11.70
CA ALA A 118 9.56 -6.69 12.65
C ALA A 118 8.24 -7.17 12.02
N VAL A 119 7.65 -6.42 11.09
CA VAL A 119 6.46 -6.88 10.33
C VAL A 119 6.81 -8.06 9.42
N ILE A 120 7.96 -8.03 8.75
CA ILE A 120 8.40 -9.19 7.94
C ILE A 120 8.59 -10.42 8.85
N GLU A 121 9.22 -10.26 10.02
CA GLU A 121 9.40 -11.35 11.01
C GLU A 121 8.08 -11.88 11.58
N GLU A 122 7.12 -11.01 11.82
CA GLU A 122 5.76 -11.36 12.27
C GLU A 122 5.08 -12.25 11.23
N PHE A 123 5.02 -11.80 9.98
CA PHE A 123 4.31 -12.52 8.93
C PHE A 123 5.09 -13.71 8.36
N ALA A 124 6.41 -13.80 8.55
CA ALA A 124 7.17 -15.03 8.29
C ALA A 124 6.72 -16.22 9.18
N LYS A 125 5.95 -15.96 10.25
CA LYS A 125 5.45 -16.96 11.19
C LYS A 125 3.92 -17.09 11.18
N CYS A 126 3.23 -16.44 10.23
CA CYS A 126 1.77 -16.50 10.18
C CYS A 126 1.27 -17.88 9.70
N SER A 127 -0.04 -18.11 9.88
CA SER A 127 -0.68 -19.38 9.51
C SER A 127 -0.87 -19.57 8.00
N ASP A 128 -0.88 -18.48 7.22
CA ASP A 128 -0.94 -18.56 5.77
C ASP A 128 0.45 -18.94 5.22
N PRO A 129 0.59 -20.13 4.61
CA PRO A 129 1.89 -20.65 4.19
C PRO A 129 2.52 -19.83 3.07
N GLU A 130 1.73 -19.24 2.17
CA GLU A 130 2.27 -18.48 1.04
C GLU A 130 2.81 -17.12 1.51
N ILE A 131 2.09 -16.46 2.42
CA ILE A 131 2.57 -15.23 3.04
C ILE A 131 3.85 -15.52 3.86
N ALA A 132 3.83 -16.59 4.66
CA ALA A 132 4.97 -16.96 5.49
C ALA A 132 6.22 -17.30 4.67
N GLU A 133 6.05 -18.00 3.54
CA GLU A 133 7.14 -18.32 2.62
C GLU A 133 7.78 -17.05 2.02
N GLU A 134 6.98 -16.14 1.50
CA GLU A 134 7.47 -14.89 0.88
C GLU A 134 8.20 -14.00 1.89
N MET A 135 7.67 -13.88 3.12
CA MET A 135 8.31 -13.11 4.17
C MET A 135 9.61 -13.77 4.66
N THR A 136 9.62 -15.10 4.78
CA THR A 136 10.85 -15.87 5.11
C THR A 136 11.91 -15.69 4.04
N TYR A 137 11.53 -15.76 2.76
CA TYR A 137 12.42 -15.49 1.64
C TYR A 137 13.00 -14.08 1.75
N ARG A 138 12.16 -13.08 2.05
CA ARG A 138 12.61 -11.70 2.20
C ARG A 138 13.63 -11.52 3.33
N LEU A 139 13.40 -12.09 4.51
CA LEU A 139 14.33 -12.01 5.63
C LEU A 139 15.70 -12.58 5.28
N ARG A 140 15.74 -13.73 4.58
CA ARG A 140 17.00 -14.31 4.12
C ARG A 140 17.76 -13.37 3.19
N ARG A 141 17.06 -12.61 2.35
CA ARG A 141 17.66 -11.64 1.42
C ARG A 141 18.18 -10.38 2.09
N ILE A 142 17.56 -9.97 3.21
CA ILE A 142 17.99 -8.79 3.99
C ILE A 142 19.24 -9.12 4.82
N ASN A 143 19.34 -10.36 5.32
CA ASN A 143 20.43 -10.82 6.17
C ASN A 143 21.63 -11.44 5.42
N ALA A 144 21.56 -11.52 4.08
CA ALA A 144 22.61 -12.09 3.24
C ALA A 144 23.59 -11.01 2.76
#